data_AF-A0A2G2G171-F1
#
_entry.id   AF-A0A2G2G171-F1
#
_cell.length_a   1.000
_cell.length_b   1.000
_cell.length_c   1.000
_cell.angle_alpha   90.00
_cell.angle_beta   90.00
_cell.angle_gamma   90.00
#
_symmetry.space_group_name_H-M   'P 1'
#
loop_
_entity.id
_entity.type
_entity.pdbx_description
1 polymer ?
#
loop_
_entity_poly.entity_id
_entity_poly.type
_entity_poly.pdbx_seq_one_letter_code
_entity_poly.pdbx_strand_id
1 'polypeptide(L)'
;MKQFLITVAGVMVGLFLIIIIPVFLLIMAGISASMSHSAQNKSSQSDAQVLRIDLRVPMSDQEQASIFDESPSLVSLVETLMAAREDENVKGLF
;
A
#
# COMPACT_ATOMS: atom_id res chain seq x y z
N MET A 1 5.98 35.75 -39.27
CA MET A 1 6.75 35.35 -38.07
C MET A 1 5.89 35.11 -36.81
N LYS A 2 4.88 35.94 -36.53
CA LYS A 2 4.04 35.81 -35.33
C LYS A 2 3.34 34.44 -35.19
N GLN A 3 2.80 33.89 -36.29
CA GLN A 3 2.11 32.61 -36.26
C GLN A 3 3.04 31.42 -35.97
N PHE A 4 4.27 31.44 -36.48
CA PHE A 4 5.28 30.41 -36.19
C PHE A 4 5.60 30.34 -34.69
N LEU A 5 5.87 31.50 -34.07
CA LEU A 5 6.17 31.56 -32.63
C LEU A 5 4.99 31.12 -31.77
N ILE A 6 3.76 31.46 -32.15
CA ILE A 6 2.55 31.03 -31.43
C ILE A 6 2.38 29.51 -31.52
N THR A 7 2.59 28.90 -32.68
CA THR A 7 2.50 27.44 -32.85
C THR A 7 3.58 26.72 -32.03
N VAL A 8 4.82 27.21 -32.07
CA VAL A 8 5.93 26.63 -31.28
C VAL A 8 5.65 26.73 -29.78
N ALA A 9 5.15 27.89 -29.31
CA ALA A 9 4.76 28.07 -27.92
C ALA A 9 3.62 27.12 -27.52
N GLY A 10 2.61 26.95 -28.39
CA GLY A 10 1.50 26.02 -28.17
C GLY A 10 1.95 24.57 -28.03
N VAL A 11 2.86 24.11 -28.89
CA VAL A 11 3.42 22.75 -28.82
C VAL A 11 4.25 22.56 -27.55
N MET A 12 5.06 23.55 -27.16
CA MET A 12 5.84 23.49 -25.92
C MET A 12 4.95 23.43 -24.67
N VAL A 13 3.91 24.26 -24.60
CA VAL A 13 2.95 24.23 -23.49
C VAL A 13 2.19 22.91 -23.47
N GLY A 14 1.75 22.41 -24.64
CA GLY A 14 1.07 21.13 -24.75
C GLY A 14 1.93 19.96 -24.28
N LEU A 15 3.21 19.92 -24.67
CA LEU A 15 4.16 18.90 -24.24
C LEU A 15 4.40 18.96 -22.72
N PHE A 16 4.53 20.17 -22.18
CA PHE A 16 4.71 20.37 -20.73
C PHE A 16 3.50 19.86 -19.94
N LEU A 17 2.28 20.20 -20.38
CA LEU A 17 1.05 19.72 -19.75
C LEU A 17 0.90 18.21 -19.84
N ILE A 18 1.22 17.59 -20.99
CA ILE A 18 1.16 16.13 -21.17
C ILE A 18 2.09 15.39 -20.20
N ILE A 19 3.21 15.97 -19.79
CA ILE A 19 4.13 15.34 -18.84
C ILE A 19 3.71 15.61 -17.40
N ILE A 20 3.35 16.86 -17.07
CA ILE A 20 3.07 17.26 -15.68
C ILE A 20 1.72 16.72 -15.18
N ILE A 21 0.68 16.73 -16.00
CA ILE A 21 -0.67 16.27 -15.60
C ILE A 21 -0.67 14.80 -15.12
N PRO A 22 -0.14 13.81 -15.87
CA PRO A 22 -0.16 12.43 -15.40
C PRO A 22 0.73 12.22 -14.17
N VAL A 23 1.89 12.86 -14.09
CA VAL A 23 2.76 12.78 -12.90
C VAL A 23 2.02 13.31 -11.67
N PHE A 24 1.36 14.47 -11.79
CA PHE A 24 0.57 15.04 -10.70
C PHE A 24 -0.60 14.12 -10.28
N LEU A 25 -1.30 13.53 -11.25
CA LEU A 25 -2.38 12.58 -10.96
C LEU A 25 -1.87 11.32 -10.25
N LEU A 26 -0.73 10.76 -10.67
CA LEU A 26 -0.16 9.59 -10.02
C LEU A 26 0.29 9.89 -8.59
N ILE A 27 0.86 11.07 -8.33
CA ILE A 27 1.21 11.49 -6.97
C ILE A 27 -0.05 11.62 -6.11
N MET A 28 -1.11 12.27 -6.61
CA MET A 28 -2.37 12.40 -5.87
C MET A 28 -3.03 11.04 -5.61
N ALA A 29 -3.00 10.13 -6.59
CA ALA A 29 -3.51 8.78 -6.44
C ALA A 29 -2.70 7.99 -5.39
N GLY A 30 -1.37 8.10 -5.40
CA GLY A 30 -0.49 7.47 -4.42
C GLY A 30 -0.72 7.98 -3.00
N ILE A 31 -0.87 9.30 -2.83
CA ILE A 31 -1.20 9.89 -1.53
C ILE A 31 -2.58 9.41 -1.05
N SER A 32 -3.59 9.40 -1.92
CA SER A 32 -4.94 8.93 -1.57
C SER A 32 -4.94 7.45 -1.17
N ALA A 33 -4.18 6.61 -1.87
CA ALA A 33 -4.01 5.20 -1.52
C ALA A 33 -3.34 5.01 -0.15
N SER A 34 -2.29 5.79 0.15
CA SER A 34 -1.60 5.74 1.45
C SER A 34 -2.50 6.15 2.62
N MET A 35 -3.39 7.13 2.42
CA MET A 35 -4.36 7.54 3.43
C MET A 35 -5.44 6.47 3.66
N SER A 36 -5.83 5.72 2.62
CA SER A 36 -6.79 4.62 2.77
C SER A 36 -6.24 3.47 3.62
N HIS A 37 -4.95 3.13 3.50
CA HIS A 37 -4.33 2.12 4.37
C HIS A 37 -4.27 2.56 5.85
N SER A 38 -4.11 3.86 6.11
CA SER A 38 -4.14 4.39 7.48
C SER A 38 -5.56 4.46 8.06
N ALA A 39 -6.58 4.60 7.22
CA ALA A 39 -7.99 4.59 7.63
C ALA A 39 -8.53 3.16 7.87
N GLN A 40 -7.94 2.14 7.24
CA GLN A 40 -8.36 0.74 7.41
C GLN A 40 -7.96 0.15 8.79
N ASN A 41 -6.98 0.74 9.47
CA ASN A 41 -6.62 0.40 10.86
C ASN A 41 -7.51 1.09 11.93
N LYS A 42 -8.54 1.85 11.53
CA LYS A 42 -9.45 2.55 12.45
C LYS A 42 -10.89 2.04 12.46
N SER A 43 -11.17 0.92 11.82
CA SER A 43 -12.52 0.33 11.78
C SER A 43 -12.55 -1.13 12.23
N SER A 44 -12.20 -1.38 13.50
CA SER A 44 -13.06 -2.17 14.39
C SER A 44 -12.44 -2.19 15.78
N GLN A 45 -12.86 -1.27 16.63
CA GLN A 45 -12.87 -1.55 18.05
C GLN A 45 -13.97 -2.60 18.27
N SER A 46 -13.65 -3.87 17.99
CA SER A 46 -14.53 -5.01 18.24
C SER A 46 -13.98 -5.76 19.45
N ASP A 47 -14.82 -5.93 20.47
CA ASP A 47 -14.51 -6.43 21.81
C ASP A 47 -13.92 -7.86 21.91
N ALA A 48 -13.65 -8.53 20.79
CA ALA A 48 -12.93 -9.80 20.75
C ALA A 48 -12.48 -10.10 19.31
N GLN A 49 -11.18 -10.23 19.09
CA GLN A 49 -10.60 -10.62 17.80
C GLN A 49 -10.15 -12.09 17.85
N VAL A 50 -10.31 -12.80 16.74
CA VAL A 50 -9.76 -14.16 16.54
C VAL A 50 -8.64 -14.07 15.51
N LEU A 51 -7.45 -14.55 15.86
CA LEU A 51 -6.32 -14.61 14.96
C LEU A 51 -6.48 -15.81 14.03
N ARG A 52 -6.61 -15.58 12.72
CA ARG A 52 -6.71 -16.64 11.72
C ARG A 52 -5.36 -16.86 11.03
N ILE A 53 -4.88 -18.10 10.99
CA ILE A 53 -3.61 -18.48 10.39
C ILE A 53 -3.87 -19.48 9.25
N ASP A 54 -3.44 -19.12 8.04
CA ASP A 54 -3.47 -20.04 6.91
C ASP A 54 -2.10 -20.67 6.68
N LEU A 55 -1.93 -21.90 7.17
CA LEU A 55 -0.69 -22.68 7.01
C LEU A 55 -0.59 -23.41 5.66
N ARG A 56 -1.55 -23.22 4.75
CA ARG A 56 -1.54 -23.89 3.44
C ARG A 56 -0.72 -23.13 2.40
N VAL A 57 -0.35 -21.89 2.70
CA VAL A 57 0.48 -21.05 1.85
C VAL A 57 1.95 -21.37 2.13
N PRO A 58 2.81 -21.51 1.10
CA PRO A 58 4.25 -21.66 1.32
C PRO A 58 4.78 -20.42 2.05
N MET A 59 5.54 -20.65 3.12
CA MET A 59 6.12 -19.58 3.94
C MET A 59 7.63 -19.60 3.81
N SER A 60 8.25 -18.43 3.72
CA SER A 60 9.71 -18.28 3.73
C SER A 60 10.22 -18.12 5.15
N ASP A 61 11.44 -18.54 5.43
CA ASP A 61 12.07 -18.32 6.75
C ASP A 61 12.38 -16.84 7.00
N GLN A 62 12.49 -16.02 5.96
CA GLN A 62 12.83 -14.60 6.06
C GLN A 62 11.79 -13.73 5.33
N GLU A 63 11.61 -12.49 5.78
CA GLU A 63 10.84 -11.52 5.02
C GLU A 63 11.55 -11.18 3.71
N GLN A 64 10.80 -11.27 2.60
CA GLN A 64 11.24 -10.77 1.31
C GLN A 64 10.59 -9.41 1.07
N ALA A 65 11.40 -8.35 1.09
CA ALA A 65 10.94 -7.02 0.73
C ALA A 65 10.90 -6.89 -0.81
N SER A 66 9.89 -7.49 -1.44
CA SER A 66 9.64 -7.38 -2.87
C SER A 66 8.27 -6.74 -3.12
N ILE A 67 8.20 -5.79 -4.05
CA ILE A 67 6.91 -5.21 -4.49
C ILE A 67 6.06 -6.25 -5.23
N PHE A 68 6.67 -7.33 -5.71
CA PHE A 68 6.02 -8.36 -6.52
C PHE A 68 5.74 -9.65 -5.75
N ASP A 69 6.25 -9.80 -4.54
CA ASP A 69 6.07 -11.01 -3.75
C ASP A 69 5.66 -10.63 -2.32
N GLU A 70 4.42 -10.96 -1.97
CA GLU A 70 3.82 -10.76 -0.65
C GLU A 70 3.74 -12.10 0.10
N SER A 71 4.72 -12.98 -0.13
CA SER A 71 4.75 -14.29 0.51
C SER A 71 4.98 -14.16 2.02
N PRO A 72 4.14 -14.80 2.85
CA PRO A 72 4.26 -14.69 4.31
C PRO A 72 5.55 -15.32 4.82
N SER A 73 6.15 -14.72 5.86
CA SER A 73 7.34 -15.27 6.50
C SER A 73 7.01 -16.01 7.80
N LEU A 74 7.80 -17.04 8.13
CA LEU A 74 7.70 -17.76 9.39
C LEU A 74 8.06 -16.85 10.57
N VAL A 75 9.05 -15.96 10.39
CA VAL A 75 9.46 -15.00 11.42
C VAL A 75 8.31 -14.04 11.75
N SER A 76 7.67 -13.46 10.74
CA SER A 76 6.53 -12.56 10.94
C SER A 76 5.33 -13.29 11.55
N LEU A 77 5.12 -14.57 11.23
CA LEU A 77 4.08 -15.38 11.87
C LEU A 77 4.36 -15.59 13.36
N VAL A 78 5.60 -15.95 13.72
CA VAL A 78 6.00 -16.13 15.13
C VAL A 78 5.88 -14.81 15.90
N GLU A 79 6.30 -13.69 15.31
CA GLU A 79 6.15 -12.36 15.91
C GLU A 79 4.68 -11.99 16.12
N THR A 80 3.83 -12.25 15.12
CA THR A 80 2.37 -12.05 15.24
C THR A 80 1.77 -12.91 16.35
N LEU A 81 2.23 -14.16 16.51
CA LEU A 81 1.80 -15.04 17.61
C LEU A 81 2.28 -14.54 18.97
N MET A 82 3.49 -13.99 19.06
CA MET A 82 4.00 -13.38 20.30
C MET A 82 3.20 -12.13 20.67
N ALA A 83 2.90 -11.26 19.70
CA ALA A 83 2.06 -10.09 19.91
C ALA A 83 0.64 -10.49 20.34
N ALA A 84 0.03 -11.47 19.66
CA ALA A 84 -1.31 -11.97 19.98
C ALA A 84 -1.40 -12.63 21.36
N ARG A 85 -0.29 -13.17 21.88
CA ARG A 85 -0.23 -13.71 23.25
C ARG A 85 -0.36 -12.61 24.30
N GLU A 86 0.20 -11.44 24.05
CA GLU A 86 0.20 -10.31 24.99
C GLU A 86 -1.02 -9.40 24.79
N ASP A 87 -1.72 -9.51 23.65
CA ASP A 87 -2.90 -8.72 23.31
C ASP A 87 -4.18 -9.28 23.98
N GLU A 88 -4.72 -8.51 24.93
CA GLU A 88 -5.97 -8.85 25.62
C GLU A 88 -7.19 -8.91 24.69
N ASN A 89 -7.12 -8.33 23.49
CA ASN A 89 -8.22 -8.34 22.52
C ASN A 89 -8.29 -9.66 21.74
N VAL A 90 -7.19 -10.42 21.64
CA VAL A 90 -7.17 -11.69 20.92
C VAL A 90 -7.73 -12.80 21.81
N LYS A 91 -8.92 -13.29 21.49
CA LYS A 91 -9.65 -14.30 22.29
C LYS A 91 -9.51 -15.73 21.77
N GLY A 92 -8.89 -15.92 20.60
CA GLY A 92 -8.72 -17.25 20.02
C GLY A 92 -7.80 -17.29 18.80
N LEU A 93 -7.39 -18.52 18.46
CA LEU A 93 -6.56 -18.86 17.30
C LEU A 93 -7.31 -19.85 16.41
N PHE A 94 -7.30 -19.66 15.09
CA PHE A 94 -7.95 -20.53 14.13
C PHE A 94 -7.11 -20.80 12.87
#